data_AF-A0A382IED7-F1
#
_entry.id   AF-A0A382IED7-F1
#
_cell.length_a   1.000
_cell.length_b   1.000
_cell.length_c   1.000
_cell.angle_alpha   90.00
_cell.angle_beta   90.00
_cell.angle_gamma   90.00
#
_symmetry.space_group_name_H-M   'P 1'
#
loop_
_entity.id
_entity.type
_entity.pdbx_description
1 polymer ?
#
loop_
_entity_poly.entity_id
_entity_poly.type
_entity_poly.pdbx_seq_one_letter_code
_entity_poly.pdbx_strand_id
1 'polypeptide(L)'
;FGIASQELTTQSNRFIALQSNVCIAHYTRRNDEPTGLFFSRYLTDDHWVGDFLQTPSRSASLLAEEGRFHGVQDGPRAIGVYAPRDPGSGDFGVDGWNRCSSAKAALVWDRIDLIDEIWVNDKQIEDLPSDVPRDATVVVATGDVLFAVRPLTIRDLGVDAPIRLVERHGNLLFEMYNYEGPEKTFWEQALPGSFFQGLPQCGFYLELADRSEHPDPSSFCQRVAEGEIVDTCGAPFTYDEGDERIWKVAYKRDRLELGLEVDLMRWKLKQRWNDRGEDTFPTLDSPFARGSRTGFVEIGPAALACGKQSAWLFAARKKRYWVVGYHGTTPEPLRLEVPDGDVEIKGFAAGTIIWDDGKITIEAAQVKGKPQIQGGELVSLVTGEQAGTDTPG
;
A
#
# COMPACT_ATOMS: atom_id res chain seq x y z
N PHE A 1 4.38 12.68 -0.60
CA PHE A 1 4.02 11.61 0.35
C PHE A 1 3.07 10.66 -0.34
N GLY A 2 3.23 9.35 -0.14
CA GLY A 2 2.28 8.38 -0.69
C GLY A 2 2.37 7.08 0.07
N ILE A 3 1.22 6.56 0.50
CA ILE A 3 1.06 5.21 1.00
C ILE A 3 0.60 4.34 -0.17
N ALA A 4 1.42 3.37 -0.56
CA ALA A 4 1.06 2.43 -1.62
C ALA A 4 0.46 1.16 -1.00
N SER A 5 -0.80 0.86 -1.33
CA SER A 5 -1.40 -0.47 -1.10
C SER A 5 -1.20 -1.28 -2.37
N GLN A 6 -0.30 -2.26 -2.37
CA GLN A 6 -0.08 -3.14 -3.51
C GLN A 6 -0.14 -4.62 -3.09
N GLU A 7 -1.08 -5.38 -3.67
CA GLU A 7 -0.96 -6.84 -3.79
C GLU A 7 -0.07 -7.15 -5.00
N LEU A 8 1.05 -7.86 -4.79
CA LEU A 8 2.05 -8.15 -5.83
C LEU A 8 2.14 -9.65 -6.18
N THR A 9 1.01 -10.35 -6.22
CA THR A 9 1.01 -11.81 -6.45
C THR A 9 1.13 -12.24 -7.92
N THR A 10 1.23 -11.32 -8.90
CA THR A 10 1.03 -11.67 -10.33
C THR A 10 2.11 -11.25 -11.34
N GLN A 11 3.31 -10.78 -10.95
CA GLN A 11 4.36 -10.45 -11.92
C GLN A 11 5.57 -11.40 -11.91
N SER A 12 5.85 -11.96 -13.09
CA SER A 12 6.93 -12.92 -13.39
C SER A 12 8.35 -12.34 -13.36
N ASN A 13 8.52 -11.05 -13.04
CA ASN A 13 9.83 -10.42 -12.92
C ASN A 13 10.30 -10.44 -11.45
N ARG A 14 10.98 -11.53 -11.07
CA ARG A 14 11.43 -11.86 -9.70
C ARG A 14 12.33 -10.82 -9.02
N PHE A 15 12.88 -9.84 -9.74
CA PHE A 15 13.84 -8.88 -9.19
C PHE A 15 13.22 -7.65 -8.52
N ILE A 16 11.99 -7.27 -8.88
CA ILE A 16 11.29 -6.11 -8.30
C ILE A 16 10.22 -6.55 -7.28
N ALA A 17 9.78 -7.82 -7.35
CA ALA A 17 8.66 -8.36 -6.57
C ALA A 17 8.84 -8.34 -5.04
N LEU A 18 10.07 -8.20 -4.53
CA LEU A 18 10.36 -8.22 -3.09
C LEU A 18 10.67 -6.84 -2.50
N GLN A 19 10.81 -5.80 -3.34
CA GLN A 19 11.15 -4.44 -2.91
C GLN A 19 9.91 -3.54 -2.91
N SER A 20 9.02 -3.74 -1.94
CA SER A 20 7.91 -2.81 -1.71
C SER A 20 8.23 -1.91 -0.51
N ASN A 21 8.30 -0.61 -0.72
CA ASN A 21 8.23 0.38 0.36
C ASN A 21 6.78 0.88 0.40
N VAL A 22 6.02 0.48 1.41
CA VAL A 22 4.55 0.66 1.44
C VAL A 22 4.12 1.96 2.15
N CYS A 23 4.79 2.34 3.24
CA CYS A 23 4.79 3.69 3.77
C CYS A 23 6.16 4.30 3.51
N ILE A 24 6.22 5.43 2.81
CA ILE A 24 7.49 6.07 2.43
C ILE A 24 7.37 7.59 2.50
N ALA A 25 8.40 8.23 3.05
CA ALA A 25 8.56 9.68 2.99
C ALA A 25 9.99 10.03 2.57
N HIS A 26 10.08 11.00 1.66
CA HIS A 26 11.34 11.69 1.36
C HIS A 26 11.23 13.08 1.98
N TYR A 27 12.30 13.54 2.61
CA TYR A 27 12.30 14.80 3.34
C TYR A 27 13.64 15.52 3.19
N THR A 28 13.61 16.85 3.28
CA THR A 28 14.81 17.67 3.20
C THR A 28 15.47 17.77 4.57
N ARG A 29 16.79 17.79 4.56
CA ARG A 29 17.62 18.13 5.71
C ARG A 29 18.24 19.51 5.51
N ARG A 30 18.70 20.13 6.60
CA ARG A 30 19.31 21.48 6.55
C ARG A 30 20.70 21.44 5.91
N ASN A 31 21.24 22.61 5.58
CA ASN A 31 22.66 22.79 5.22
C ASN A 31 23.16 21.93 4.04
N ASP A 32 22.34 21.75 3.00
CA ASP A 32 22.65 20.94 1.82
C ASP A 32 22.95 19.45 2.13
N GLU A 33 22.52 18.94 3.28
CA GLU A 33 22.59 17.52 3.60
C GLU A 33 21.77 16.67 2.61
N PRO A 34 22.17 15.40 2.36
CA PRO A 34 21.41 14.51 1.51
C PRO A 34 19.96 14.36 1.98
N THR A 35 19.02 14.39 1.03
CA THR A 35 17.60 14.09 1.26
C THR A 35 17.45 12.83 2.10
N GLY A 36 16.67 12.92 3.17
CA GLY A 36 16.37 11.79 4.02
C GLY A 36 15.26 10.91 3.45
N LEU A 37 15.29 9.66 3.88
CA LEU A 37 14.38 8.60 3.51
C LEU A 37 13.84 7.93 4.78
N PHE A 38 12.51 7.91 4.87
CA PHE A 38 11.78 7.12 5.83
C PHE A 38 10.99 6.05 5.11
N PHE A 39 10.97 4.82 5.63
CA PHE A 39 10.10 3.76 5.12
C PHE A 39 9.70 2.75 6.19
N SER A 40 8.60 2.02 5.94
CA SER A 40 8.16 0.91 6.78
C SER A 40 8.32 -0.44 6.10
N ARG A 41 8.53 -1.50 6.89
CA ARG A 41 8.56 -2.91 6.46
C ARG A 41 8.01 -3.85 7.50
N TYR A 42 7.62 -5.04 7.10
CA TYR A 42 7.51 -6.20 7.99
C TYR A 42 8.66 -7.17 7.74
N LEU A 43 9.21 -7.73 8.82
CA LEU A 43 10.40 -8.59 8.81
C LEU A 43 10.16 -9.83 9.69
N THR A 44 10.68 -10.96 9.23
CA THR A 44 10.80 -12.22 9.97
C THR A 44 12.25 -12.61 10.14
N ASP A 45 12.59 -13.28 11.24
CA ASP A 45 13.92 -13.82 11.55
C ASP A 45 15.07 -12.84 11.44
N ASP A 46 14.78 -11.56 11.68
CA ASP A 46 15.72 -10.45 11.49
C ASP A 46 16.41 -10.53 10.11
N HIS A 47 15.70 -10.99 9.07
CA HIS A 47 16.09 -10.97 7.67
C HIS A 47 16.21 -9.52 7.16
N TRP A 48 17.13 -8.78 7.76
CA TRP A 48 17.55 -7.46 7.35
C TRP A 48 18.38 -7.56 6.06
N VAL A 49 18.76 -6.42 5.49
CA VAL A 49 19.53 -6.27 4.25
C VAL A 49 20.66 -7.32 4.14
N GLY A 50 20.43 -8.37 3.34
CA GLY A 50 21.45 -9.27 2.78
C GLY A 50 22.27 -10.08 3.80
N ASP A 51 22.12 -11.40 3.78
CA ASP A 51 23.18 -12.29 4.26
C ASP A 51 24.45 -12.08 3.40
N PHE A 52 25.39 -11.27 3.88
CA PHE A 52 26.65 -10.98 3.20
C PHE A 52 27.62 -12.18 3.20
N LEU A 53 27.27 -13.31 3.82
CA LEU A 53 28.05 -14.54 3.74
C LEU A 53 27.79 -15.32 2.44
N GLN A 54 26.81 -14.91 1.63
CA GLN A 54 26.56 -15.50 0.32
C GLN A 54 26.92 -14.54 -0.81
N THR A 55 27.87 -14.98 -1.64
CA THR A 55 28.16 -14.42 -2.96
C THR A 55 26.83 -14.10 -3.68
N PRO A 56 26.66 -12.96 -4.38
CA PRO A 56 25.40 -12.53 -5.03
C PRO A 56 24.84 -13.45 -6.14
N SER A 57 25.26 -14.71 -6.19
CA SER A 57 24.77 -15.73 -7.08
C SER A 57 23.68 -16.57 -6.40
N ARG A 58 22.41 -16.24 -6.69
CA ARG A 58 21.23 -17.13 -6.65
C ARG A 58 20.59 -17.43 -5.28
N SER A 59 20.20 -16.39 -4.56
CA SER A 59 18.98 -16.32 -3.73
C SER A 59 18.80 -14.85 -3.31
N ALA A 60 17.56 -14.34 -3.34
CA ALA A 60 17.28 -12.90 -3.37
C ALA A 60 17.75 -12.15 -2.10
N SER A 61 18.80 -11.33 -2.24
CA SER A 61 19.30 -10.42 -1.19
C SER A 61 19.22 -8.97 -1.68
N LEU A 62 18.00 -8.42 -1.58
CA LEU A 62 17.65 -7.01 -1.77
C LEU A 62 16.45 -6.74 -0.87
N LEU A 63 16.65 -6.04 0.26
CA LEU A 63 15.64 -5.54 1.22
C LEU A 63 14.22 -6.05 0.95
N ALA A 64 13.85 -7.20 1.53
CA ALA A 64 12.55 -7.80 1.28
C ALA A 64 11.45 -7.12 2.14
N GLU A 65 10.25 -6.99 1.59
CA GLU A 65 9.02 -6.78 2.37
C GLU A 65 8.44 -8.16 2.68
N GLU A 66 8.46 -8.55 3.96
CA GLU A 66 8.04 -9.88 4.44
C GLU A 66 6.64 -9.90 5.03
N GLY A 67 5.89 -8.82 4.82
CA GLY A 67 4.49 -8.70 5.17
C GLY A 67 3.60 -8.28 4.02
N ARG A 68 2.34 -8.08 4.39
CA ARG A 68 1.30 -7.47 3.58
C ARG A 68 0.82 -6.23 4.31
N PHE A 69 0.47 -5.19 3.56
CA PHE A 69 0.21 -3.89 4.13
C PHE A 69 -1.07 -3.27 3.61
N HIS A 70 -1.81 -2.63 4.51
CA HIS A 70 -2.88 -1.70 4.18
C HIS A 70 -2.64 -0.38 4.89
N GLY A 71 -3.04 0.72 4.26
CA GLY A 71 -2.95 2.03 4.89
C GLY A 71 -3.90 3.04 4.28
N VAL A 72 -4.08 4.13 5.03
CA VAL A 72 -4.88 5.30 4.70
C VAL A 72 -4.06 6.54 5.02
N GLN A 73 -4.18 7.58 4.19
CA GLN A 73 -3.46 8.83 4.36
C GLN A 73 -4.41 10.01 4.20
N ASP A 74 -4.26 11.03 5.04
CA ASP A 74 -4.82 12.35 4.78
C ASP A 74 -3.81 13.44 5.13
N GLY A 75 -3.33 14.15 4.10
CA GLY A 75 -2.27 15.13 4.23
C GLY A 75 -1.03 14.54 4.91
N PRO A 76 -0.58 15.09 6.05
CA PRO A 76 0.59 14.59 6.78
C PRO A 76 0.29 13.41 7.71
N ARG A 77 -0.97 12.96 7.80
CA ARG A 77 -1.41 11.90 8.71
C ARG A 77 -1.59 10.60 7.97
N ALA A 78 -1.21 9.51 8.61
CA ALA A 78 -1.23 8.18 8.03
C ALA A 78 -1.55 7.12 9.10
N ILE A 79 -2.27 6.08 8.71
CA ILE A 79 -2.34 4.83 9.47
C ILE A 79 -1.83 3.71 8.57
N GLY A 80 -0.94 2.89 9.11
CA GLY A 80 -0.44 1.69 8.46
C GLY A 80 -0.71 0.45 9.32
N VAL A 81 -1.15 -0.63 8.68
CA VAL A 81 -1.35 -1.93 9.31
C VAL A 81 -0.67 -3.03 8.49
N TYR A 82 -0.01 -3.92 9.20
CA TYR A 82 0.73 -5.04 8.68
C TYR A 82 0.12 -6.37 9.10
N ALA A 83 0.22 -7.33 8.20
CA ALA A 83 0.20 -8.75 8.52
C ALA A 83 1.47 -9.41 7.99
N PRO A 84 1.87 -10.57 8.52
CA PRO A 84 2.84 -11.44 7.88
C PRO A 84 2.42 -11.79 6.44
N ARG A 85 3.37 -12.25 5.64
CA ARG A 85 3.12 -12.88 4.34
C ARG A 85 2.04 -13.96 4.41
N ASP A 86 1.50 -14.31 3.25
CA ASP A 86 0.51 -15.39 3.15
C ASP A 86 1.07 -16.68 3.76
N PRO A 87 0.31 -17.36 4.65
CA PRO A 87 0.75 -18.61 5.25
C PRO A 87 1.13 -19.64 4.17
N GLY A 88 2.26 -20.32 4.34
CA GLY A 88 2.74 -21.34 3.40
C GLY A 88 3.25 -20.82 2.05
N SER A 89 3.41 -19.50 1.88
CA SER A 89 3.85 -18.90 0.60
C SER A 89 5.37 -18.93 0.35
N GLY A 90 6.17 -19.46 1.28
CA GLY A 90 7.63 -19.53 1.13
C GLY A 90 8.34 -20.25 2.28
N ASP A 91 9.66 -20.11 2.31
CA ASP A 91 10.58 -20.77 3.26
C ASP A 91 10.65 -20.07 4.64
N PHE A 92 9.91 -18.98 4.82
CA PHE A 92 9.87 -18.17 6.02
C PHE A 92 8.49 -17.50 6.15
N GLY A 93 8.06 -17.27 7.39
CA GLY A 93 6.75 -16.72 7.68
C GLY A 93 6.34 -16.93 9.14
N VAL A 94 5.21 -16.32 9.49
CA VAL A 94 4.58 -16.50 10.81
C VAL A 94 3.37 -17.43 10.60
N ASP A 95 3.63 -18.74 10.50
CA ASP A 95 2.61 -19.74 10.19
C ASP A 95 2.91 -21.11 10.85
N GLY A 96 2.11 -22.14 10.51
CA GLY A 96 2.24 -23.49 11.06
C GLY A 96 3.32 -24.37 10.43
N TRP A 97 3.99 -23.92 9.37
CA TRP A 97 4.96 -24.71 8.60
C TRP A 97 6.38 -24.18 8.76
N ASN A 98 6.51 -22.86 8.86
CA ASN A 98 7.78 -22.16 8.95
C ASN A 98 8.13 -21.88 10.40
N ARG A 99 9.39 -22.17 10.72
CA ARG A 99 9.97 -21.84 12.00
C ARG A 99 10.42 -20.38 11.98
N CYS A 100 10.05 -19.63 13.01
CA CYS A 100 10.33 -18.21 13.13
C CYS A 100 10.77 -17.90 14.58
N SER A 101 11.78 -17.04 14.69
CA SER A 101 12.48 -16.57 15.88
C SER A 101 12.22 -15.08 16.15
N SER A 102 11.90 -14.31 15.10
CA SER A 102 11.37 -12.96 15.25
C SER A 102 10.35 -12.61 14.16
N ALA A 103 9.39 -11.75 14.50
CA ALA A 103 8.43 -11.18 13.57
C ALA A 103 8.04 -9.76 14.03
N LYS A 104 8.20 -8.77 13.16
CA LYS A 104 8.02 -7.36 13.52
C LYS A 104 7.70 -6.45 12.34
N ALA A 105 6.96 -5.38 12.62
CA ALA A 105 7.00 -4.19 11.77
C ALA A 105 8.19 -3.30 12.19
N ALA A 106 8.88 -2.73 11.22
CA ALA A 106 9.99 -1.81 11.42
C ALA A 106 9.73 -0.51 10.66
N LEU A 107 9.78 0.61 11.36
CA LEU A 107 9.83 1.95 10.76
C LEU A 107 11.27 2.42 10.76
N VAL A 108 11.77 2.85 9.60
CA VAL A 108 13.20 3.00 9.35
C VAL A 108 13.46 4.42 8.89
N TRP A 109 14.35 5.12 9.59
CA TRP A 109 14.96 6.36 9.14
C TRP A 109 16.39 6.07 8.70
N ASP A 110 16.75 6.51 7.50
CA ASP A 110 18.12 6.43 7.03
C ASP A 110 19.04 7.31 7.88
N ARG A 111 20.32 6.89 8.01
CA ARG A 111 21.40 7.72 8.57
C ARG A 111 21.07 8.26 9.96
N ILE A 112 21.19 7.39 10.96
CA ILE A 112 20.98 7.76 12.37
C ILE A 112 21.86 8.92 12.83
N ASP A 113 23.04 9.08 12.23
CA ASP A 113 23.97 10.18 12.50
C ASP A 113 23.43 11.56 12.09
N LEU A 114 22.32 11.61 11.34
CA LEU A 114 21.60 12.81 10.92
C LEU A 114 20.22 12.96 11.61
N ILE A 115 19.97 12.18 12.66
CA ILE A 115 18.81 12.36 13.54
C ILE A 115 19.19 13.36 14.63
N ASP A 116 18.40 14.43 14.76
CA ASP A 116 18.66 15.51 15.71
C ASP A 116 18.24 15.10 17.13
N GLU A 117 17.01 14.59 17.26
CA GLU A 117 16.39 14.29 18.55
C GLU A 117 15.41 13.12 18.42
N ILE A 118 15.34 12.30 19.46
CA ILE A 118 14.34 11.24 19.61
C ILE A 118 13.64 11.46 20.95
N TRP A 119 12.31 11.49 20.92
CA TRP A 119 11.47 11.66 22.10
C TRP A 119 10.51 10.50 22.22
N VAL A 120 10.34 9.98 23.43
CA VAL A 120 9.31 9.00 23.78
C VAL A 120 8.47 9.63 24.88
N ASN A 121 7.23 10.00 24.55
CA ASN A 121 6.38 10.86 25.37
C ASN A 121 7.13 12.16 25.74
N ASP A 122 7.36 12.39 27.02
CA ASP A 122 8.05 13.55 27.60
C ASP A 122 9.56 13.32 27.84
N LYS A 123 10.10 12.16 27.47
CA LYS A 123 11.50 11.80 27.68
C LYS A 123 12.30 11.84 26.38
N GLN A 124 13.38 12.61 26.36
CA GLN A 124 14.37 12.53 25.29
C GLN A 124 15.22 11.25 25.45
N ILE A 125 15.46 10.57 24.33
CA ILE A 125 16.27 9.35 24.25
C ILE A 125 17.66 9.74 23.75
N GLU A 126 18.68 9.46 24.55
CA GLU A 126 20.08 9.75 24.25
C GLU A 126 20.87 8.49 23.85
N ASP A 127 20.39 7.30 24.24
CA ASP A 127 21.07 6.03 24.04
C ASP A 127 20.15 4.99 23.38
N LEU A 128 20.72 4.15 22.52
CA LEU A 128 20.06 3.01 21.89
C LEU A 128 20.78 1.69 22.24
N PRO A 129 20.05 0.56 22.37
CA PRO A 129 18.60 0.44 22.20
C PRO A 129 17.80 1.03 23.36
N SER A 130 16.57 1.47 23.09
CA SER A 130 15.64 1.94 24.12
C SER A 130 14.27 1.29 23.94
N ASP A 131 13.75 0.68 25.01
CA ASP A 131 12.39 0.17 25.03
C ASP A 131 11.37 1.31 25.00
N VAL A 132 10.24 1.06 24.35
CA VAL A 132 9.15 2.02 24.15
C VAL A 132 7.85 1.40 24.68
N PRO A 133 7.13 2.08 25.57
CA PRO A 133 5.82 1.60 26.03
C PRO A 133 4.82 1.46 24.86
N ARG A 134 3.92 0.48 24.96
CA ARG A 134 2.96 0.15 23.89
C ARG A 134 2.00 1.28 23.52
N ASP A 135 1.71 2.17 24.46
CA ASP A 135 0.83 3.32 24.30
C ASP A 135 1.59 4.65 24.09
N ALA A 136 2.92 4.61 24.04
CA ALA A 136 3.74 5.81 23.92
C ALA A 136 3.64 6.44 22.54
N THR A 137 3.85 7.76 22.50
CA THR A 137 4.12 8.50 21.26
C THR A 137 5.62 8.66 21.11
N VAL A 138 6.15 8.31 19.94
CA VAL A 138 7.56 8.49 19.59
C VAL A 138 7.67 9.64 18.60
N VAL A 139 8.51 10.64 18.86
CA VAL A 139 8.83 11.69 17.91
C VAL A 139 10.30 11.59 17.51
N VAL A 140 10.56 11.55 16.21
CA VAL A 140 11.90 11.64 15.62
C VAL A 140 12.01 12.97 14.89
N ALA A 141 12.93 13.83 15.33
CA ALA A 141 13.26 15.07 14.66
C ALA A 141 14.50 14.88 13.79
N THR A 142 14.41 15.26 12.51
CA THR A 142 15.55 15.21 11.59
C THR A 142 15.44 16.31 10.54
N GLY A 143 16.42 17.21 10.53
CA GLY A 143 16.42 18.35 9.62
C GLY A 143 15.22 19.28 9.85
N ASP A 144 14.39 19.44 8.82
CA ASP A 144 13.23 20.33 8.84
C ASP A 144 11.89 19.63 9.11
N VAL A 145 11.91 18.34 9.43
CA VAL A 145 10.70 17.54 9.63
C VAL A 145 10.68 16.85 11.00
N LEU A 146 9.49 16.73 11.56
CA LEU A 146 9.18 15.87 12.70
C LEU A 146 8.34 14.68 12.21
N PHE A 147 8.66 13.49 12.72
CA PHE A 147 7.86 12.29 12.57
C PHE A 147 7.33 11.88 13.92
N ALA A 148 6.01 11.89 14.12
CA ALA A 148 5.37 11.31 15.30
C ALA A 148 4.77 9.95 14.94
N VAL A 149 5.04 8.94 15.75
CA VAL A 149 4.49 7.60 15.61
C VAL A 149 3.79 7.21 16.90
N ARG A 150 2.57 6.66 16.77
CA ARG A 150 1.88 5.98 17.86
C ARG A 150 1.65 4.52 17.47
N PRO A 151 2.15 3.54 18.24
CA PRO A 151 1.79 2.16 18.03
C PRO A 151 0.27 1.98 18.19
N LEU A 152 -0.30 1.17 17.30
CA LEU A 152 -1.62 0.59 17.48
C LEU A 152 -1.45 -0.81 18.07
N THR A 153 -2.51 -1.61 18.13
CA THR A 153 -2.47 -2.97 18.64
C THR A 153 -1.42 -3.77 17.88
N ILE A 154 -0.44 -4.27 18.64
CA ILE A 154 0.57 -5.22 18.18
C ILE A 154 0.32 -6.51 18.97
N ARG A 155 -0.18 -7.53 18.28
CA ARG A 155 -0.48 -8.82 18.89
C ARG A 155 0.82 -9.54 19.24
N ASP A 156 1.09 -9.65 20.52
CA ASP A 156 2.17 -10.49 21.04
C ASP A 156 1.82 -11.98 20.85
N LEU A 157 2.66 -12.67 20.10
CA LEU A 157 2.60 -14.10 19.81
C LEU A 157 3.59 -14.90 20.66
N GLY A 158 4.42 -14.22 21.47
CA GLY A 158 5.42 -14.78 22.35
C GLY A 158 5.04 -14.56 23.81
N VAL A 159 6.03 -14.10 24.58
CA VAL A 159 5.88 -13.69 25.97
C VAL A 159 6.61 -12.36 26.10
N ASP A 160 5.85 -11.27 26.15
CA ASP A 160 6.36 -9.90 26.29
C ASP A 160 7.25 -9.44 25.13
N ALA A 161 6.75 -9.62 23.90
CA ALA A 161 7.46 -9.17 22.70
C ALA A 161 7.69 -7.64 22.77
N PRO A 162 8.93 -7.16 22.57
CA PRO A 162 9.27 -5.77 22.85
C PRO A 162 8.79 -4.81 21.76
N ILE A 163 8.74 -3.53 22.12
CA ILE A 163 8.73 -2.41 21.18
C ILE A 163 9.93 -1.55 21.53
N ARG A 164 10.79 -1.24 20.56
CA ARG A 164 12.06 -0.55 20.85
C ARG A 164 12.59 0.26 19.69
N LEU A 165 13.38 1.26 20.05
CA LEU A 165 14.25 1.99 19.15
C LEU A 165 15.63 1.32 19.16
N VAL A 166 16.19 1.04 17.98
CA VAL A 166 17.50 0.40 17.83
C VAL A 166 18.27 1.07 16.69
N GLU A 167 19.59 1.08 16.80
CA GLU A 167 20.46 1.35 15.66
C GLU A 167 20.80 0.04 14.95
N ARG A 168 20.61 -0.01 13.63
CA ARG A 168 21.13 -1.11 12.81
C ARG A 168 21.68 -0.59 11.49
N HIS A 169 22.93 -0.93 11.20
CA HIS A 169 23.62 -0.59 9.95
C HIS A 169 23.58 0.91 9.62
N GLY A 170 23.75 1.76 10.64
CA GLY A 170 23.71 3.22 10.49
C GLY A 170 22.31 3.80 10.25
N ASN A 171 21.24 3.04 10.49
CA ASN A 171 19.85 3.51 10.42
C ASN A 171 19.21 3.46 11.80
N LEU A 172 18.25 4.34 12.05
CA LEU A 172 17.36 4.26 13.20
C LEU A 172 16.15 3.41 12.84
N LEU A 173 15.86 2.40 13.66
CA LEU A 173 14.68 1.57 13.51
C LEU A 173 13.79 1.70 14.74
N PHE A 174 12.50 1.90 14.51
CA PHE A 174 11.47 1.66 15.51
C PHE A 174 10.82 0.31 15.24
N GLU A 175 11.18 -0.69 16.03
CA GLU A 175 10.79 -2.09 15.88
C GLU A 175 9.60 -2.42 16.78
N MET A 176 8.50 -2.89 16.19
CA MET A 176 7.25 -3.27 16.83
C MET A 176 7.05 -4.79 16.67
N TYR A 177 7.41 -5.57 17.69
CA TYR A 177 7.44 -7.02 17.57
C TYR A 177 6.09 -7.67 17.82
N ASN A 178 5.66 -8.52 16.88
CA ASN A 178 4.68 -9.56 17.15
C ASN A 178 5.31 -10.76 17.85
N TYR A 179 6.59 -11.06 17.58
CA TYR A 179 7.27 -12.18 18.21
C TYR A 179 8.78 -11.94 18.31
N GLU A 180 9.36 -12.27 19.45
CA GLU A 180 10.80 -12.49 19.61
C GLU A 180 11.00 -13.64 20.60
N GLY A 181 11.82 -14.62 20.24
CA GLY A 181 12.13 -15.73 21.14
C GLY A 181 12.72 -16.96 20.44
N PRO A 182 12.72 -18.11 21.16
CA PRO A 182 13.19 -19.37 20.61
C PRO A 182 12.40 -19.79 19.38
N GLU A 183 13.10 -20.17 18.32
CA GLU A 183 12.51 -20.62 17.06
C GLU A 183 11.32 -21.59 17.25
N LYS A 184 10.14 -21.21 16.74
CA LYS A 184 8.89 -22.01 16.82
C LYS A 184 7.99 -21.82 15.61
N THR A 185 6.96 -22.66 15.49
CA THR A 185 5.83 -22.48 14.55
C THR A 185 4.60 -21.91 15.27
N PHE A 186 3.66 -21.36 14.48
CA PHE A 186 2.43 -20.71 14.97
C PHE A 186 1.20 -21.41 14.39
N TRP A 187 0.68 -22.41 15.08
CA TRP A 187 -0.47 -23.19 14.64
C TRP A 187 -1.72 -22.33 14.46
N GLU A 188 -1.88 -21.28 15.28
CA GLU A 188 -2.98 -20.33 15.23
C GLU A 188 -2.96 -19.44 13.98
N GLN A 189 -1.86 -19.48 13.23
CA GLN A 189 -1.63 -18.72 11.99
C GLN A 189 -1.58 -19.63 10.76
N ALA A 190 -1.83 -20.93 10.92
CA ALA A 190 -1.76 -21.89 9.84
C ALA A 190 -3.05 -21.87 8.99
N LEU A 191 -3.03 -21.19 7.85
CA LEU A 191 -4.10 -21.22 6.86
C LEU A 191 -3.61 -21.96 5.59
N PRO A 192 -4.30 -23.03 5.11
CA PRO A 192 -5.47 -23.67 5.70
C PRO A 192 -5.13 -24.48 6.96
N GLY A 193 -5.98 -24.41 7.98
CA GLY A 193 -5.79 -25.19 9.21
C GLY A 193 -6.92 -24.99 10.22
N SER A 194 -7.27 -26.05 10.96
CA SER A 194 -8.36 -26.05 11.95
C SER A 194 -8.09 -25.21 13.20
N PHE A 195 -6.93 -24.55 13.27
CA PHE A 195 -6.53 -23.70 14.38
C PHE A 195 -6.37 -22.23 13.98
N PHE A 196 -6.57 -21.89 12.70
CA PHE A 196 -6.38 -20.52 12.23
C PHE A 196 -7.36 -19.55 12.91
N GLN A 197 -6.84 -18.49 13.54
CA GLN A 197 -7.64 -17.49 14.29
C GLN A 197 -7.56 -16.07 13.73
N GLY A 198 -7.12 -15.95 12.47
CA GLY A 198 -6.82 -14.69 11.83
C GLY A 198 -5.41 -14.20 12.14
N LEU A 199 -4.93 -13.32 11.27
CA LEU A 199 -3.58 -12.79 11.28
C LEU A 199 -3.32 -11.90 12.51
N PRO A 200 -2.07 -11.84 13.01
CA PRO A 200 -1.74 -10.97 14.13
C PRO A 200 -1.87 -9.50 13.72
N GLN A 201 -2.46 -8.69 14.59
CA GLN A 201 -2.49 -7.24 14.44
C GLN A 201 -1.09 -6.66 14.61
N CYS A 202 -0.70 -5.72 13.76
CA CYS A 202 0.52 -4.94 13.91
C CYS A 202 0.34 -3.62 13.16
N GLY A 203 0.23 -2.51 13.86
CA GLY A 203 -0.14 -1.25 13.23
C GLY A 203 0.43 -0.03 13.92
N PHE A 204 0.39 1.08 13.21
CA PHE A 204 0.88 2.36 13.70
C PHE A 204 0.08 3.51 13.07
N TYR A 205 -0.05 4.58 13.84
CA TYR A 205 -0.37 5.90 13.35
C TYR A 205 0.92 6.69 13.14
N LEU A 206 0.98 7.49 12.08
CA LEU A 206 2.11 8.33 11.70
C LEU A 206 1.60 9.75 11.40
N GLU A 207 2.25 10.77 11.96
CA GLU A 207 2.03 12.18 11.62
C GLU A 207 3.35 12.86 11.33
N LEU A 208 3.43 13.56 10.20
CA LEU A 208 4.57 14.41 9.86
C LEU A 208 4.24 15.88 10.13
N ALA A 209 5.25 16.67 10.46
CA ALA A 209 5.09 18.11 10.58
C ALA A 209 6.36 18.85 10.20
N ASP A 210 6.21 20.07 9.70
CA ASP A 210 7.34 20.96 9.48
C ASP A 210 7.84 21.49 10.83
N ARG A 211 9.14 21.39 11.06
CA ARG A 211 9.79 21.87 12.28
C ARG A 211 9.73 23.39 12.42
N SER A 212 9.52 24.12 11.32
CA SER A 212 9.28 25.57 11.35
C SER A 212 7.94 25.93 11.99
N GLU A 213 6.93 25.06 11.86
CA GLU A 213 5.60 25.21 12.47
C GLU A 213 5.55 24.59 13.88
N HIS A 214 6.37 23.55 14.10
CA HIS A 214 6.49 22.83 15.36
C HIS A 214 7.96 22.78 15.81
N PRO A 215 8.50 23.87 16.39
CA PRO A 215 9.93 23.97 16.71
C PRO A 215 10.36 23.10 17.91
N ASP A 216 9.43 22.75 18.80
CA ASP A 216 9.68 21.90 19.96
C ASP A 216 9.12 20.48 19.72
N PRO A 217 9.98 19.47 19.52
CA PRO A 217 9.55 18.08 19.32
C PRO A 217 8.77 17.50 20.50
N SER A 218 9.07 17.92 21.74
CA SER A 218 8.38 17.43 22.93
C SER A 218 6.91 17.89 22.95
N SER A 219 6.67 19.18 22.68
CA SER A 219 5.31 19.71 22.51
C SER A 219 4.55 19.04 21.35
N PHE A 220 5.24 18.70 20.24
CA PHE A 220 4.63 17.95 19.14
C PHE A 220 4.23 16.53 19.56
N CYS A 221 5.06 15.87 20.37
CA CYS A 221 4.76 14.56 20.96
C CYS A 221 3.46 14.61 21.78
N GLN A 222 3.32 15.60 22.67
CA GLN A 222 2.11 15.81 23.47
C GLN A 222 0.87 16.06 22.58
N ARG A 223 1.00 16.93 21.57
CA ARG A 223 -0.08 17.22 20.62
C ARG A 223 -0.59 15.97 19.90
N VAL A 224 0.31 15.05 19.54
CA VAL A 224 -0.07 13.79 18.86
C VAL A 224 -0.68 12.78 19.84
N ALA A 225 -0.20 12.75 21.08
CA ALA A 225 -0.75 11.94 22.15
C ALA A 225 -2.19 12.33 22.54
N GLU A 226 -2.56 13.61 22.43
CA GLU A 226 -3.92 14.12 22.72
C GLU A 226 -5.00 13.60 21.76
N GLY A 227 -4.62 13.07 20.59
CA GLY A 227 -5.59 12.49 19.66
C GLY A 227 -6.24 11.21 20.18
N GLU A 228 -7.50 11.04 19.83
CA GLU A 228 -8.28 9.85 20.15
C GLU A 228 -7.94 8.72 19.17
N ILE A 229 -7.63 7.53 19.70
CA ILE A 229 -7.45 6.31 18.92
C ILE A 229 -8.66 5.40 19.13
N VAL A 230 -9.32 5.02 18.04
CA VAL A 230 -10.20 3.85 18.01
C VAL A 230 -9.35 2.69 17.52
N ASP A 231 -9.21 1.66 18.34
CA ASP A 231 -8.51 0.43 17.97
C ASP A 231 -9.27 -0.75 18.56
N THR A 232 -10.04 -1.42 17.71
CA THR A 232 -10.98 -2.47 18.13
C THR A 232 -10.92 -3.66 17.20
N CYS A 233 -10.94 -4.86 17.77
CA CYS A 233 -10.97 -6.09 17.01
C CYS A 233 -11.84 -7.12 17.73
N GLY A 234 -12.58 -7.92 16.97
CA GLY A 234 -13.28 -9.08 17.51
C GLY A 234 -12.31 -10.06 18.19
N ALA A 235 -12.83 -10.81 19.17
CA ALA A 235 -12.06 -11.88 19.84
C ALA A 235 -11.57 -12.92 18.80
N PRO A 236 -10.40 -13.55 19.01
CA PRO A 236 -9.96 -14.66 18.17
C PRO A 236 -10.95 -15.83 18.20
N PHE A 237 -11.21 -16.44 17.05
CA PHE A 237 -12.01 -17.66 16.91
C PHE A 237 -11.48 -18.48 15.74
N THR A 238 -11.71 -19.80 15.75
CA THR A 238 -11.28 -20.69 14.66
C THR A 238 -12.05 -20.35 13.39
N TYR A 239 -11.33 -20.13 12.28
CA TYR A 239 -11.90 -19.76 11.00
C TYR A 239 -12.76 -20.86 10.37
N ASP A 240 -14.00 -20.51 10.03
CA ASP A 240 -14.84 -21.22 9.07
C ASP A 240 -15.00 -20.38 7.79
N GLU A 241 -15.29 -21.06 6.66
CA GLU A 241 -15.35 -20.38 5.36
C GLU A 241 -16.45 -19.30 5.33
N GLY A 242 -16.02 -18.05 5.13
CA GLY A 242 -16.92 -16.90 5.00
C GLY A 242 -16.97 -16.03 6.25
N ASP A 243 -16.38 -16.49 7.36
CA ASP A 243 -16.26 -15.69 8.57
C ASP A 243 -15.23 -14.56 8.40
N GLU A 244 -15.49 -13.46 9.10
CA GLU A 244 -14.63 -12.27 9.10
C GLU A 244 -14.28 -11.89 10.54
N ARG A 245 -13.04 -11.45 10.75
CA ARG A 245 -12.59 -10.88 12.03
C ARG A 245 -12.06 -9.48 11.77
N ILE A 246 -12.94 -8.50 11.95
CA ILE A 246 -12.65 -7.12 11.58
C ILE A 246 -11.79 -6.43 12.64
N TRP A 247 -10.66 -5.89 12.20
CA TRP A 247 -9.85 -4.93 12.93
C TRP A 247 -10.14 -3.53 12.40
N LYS A 248 -10.66 -2.68 13.28
CA LYS A 248 -10.98 -1.27 13.01
C LYS A 248 -9.98 -0.39 13.73
N VAL A 249 -9.29 0.46 12.97
CA VAL A 249 -8.38 1.47 13.50
C VAL A 249 -8.72 2.85 12.97
N ALA A 250 -8.70 3.85 13.85
CA ALA A 250 -8.91 5.25 13.48
C ALA A 250 -8.14 6.17 14.43
N TYR A 251 -7.76 7.34 13.92
CA TYR A 251 -7.19 8.41 14.72
C TYR A 251 -7.98 9.69 14.48
N LYS A 252 -8.27 10.44 15.55
CA LYS A 252 -9.03 11.68 15.49
C LYS A 252 -8.40 12.78 16.34
N ARG A 253 -8.14 13.93 15.71
CA ARG A 253 -7.70 15.17 16.38
C ARG A 253 -8.06 16.38 15.52
N ASP A 254 -8.46 17.49 16.15
CA ASP A 254 -8.77 18.76 15.47
C ASP A 254 -9.93 18.68 14.47
N ARG A 255 -10.95 17.86 14.76
CA ARG A 255 -12.06 17.48 13.85
C ARG A 255 -11.63 16.73 12.60
N LEU A 256 -10.35 16.40 12.50
CA LEU A 256 -9.83 15.58 11.42
C LEU A 256 -9.73 14.12 11.88
N GLU A 257 -10.18 13.21 11.05
CA GLU A 257 -10.30 11.79 11.29
C GLU A 257 -9.86 11.01 10.05
N LEU A 258 -9.10 9.95 10.28
CA LEU A 258 -8.77 8.94 9.27
C LEU A 258 -8.79 7.56 9.90
N GLY A 259 -9.16 6.55 9.11
CA GLY A 259 -9.22 5.19 9.60
C GLY A 259 -9.38 4.16 8.49
N LEU A 260 -9.24 2.90 8.88
CA LEU A 260 -9.42 1.75 8.02
C LEU A 260 -9.98 0.54 8.78
N GLU A 261 -10.60 -0.36 8.04
CA GLU A 261 -11.10 -1.65 8.51
C GLU A 261 -10.50 -2.77 7.67
N VAL A 262 -9.92 -3.78 8.31
CA VAL A 262 -9.33 -4.94 7.65
C VAL A 262 -9.89 -6.21 8.26
N ASP A 263 -10.29 -7.15 7.41
CA ASP A 263 -10.58 -8.52 7.83
C ASP A 263 -9.26 -9.28 8.05
N LEU A 264 -9.02 -9.68 9.29
CA LEU A 264 -7.83 -10.45 9.69
C LEU A 264 -7.87 -11.90 9.22
N MET A 265 -9.03 -12.43 8.80
CA MET A 265 -9.13 -13.80 8.31
C MET A 265 -8.57 -13.94 6.91
N ARG A 266 -9.00 -13.05 6.00
CA ARG A 266 -8.57 -13.06 4.59
C ARG A 266 -7.54 -11.98 4.25
N TRP A 267 -7.11 -11.19 5.24
CA TRP A 267 -6.33 -9.97 5.05
C TRP A 267 -6.93 -9.06 3.97
N LYS A 268 -8.24 -8.80 4.09
CA LYS A 268 -8.97 -8.04 3.09
C LYS A 268 -9.32 -6.68 3.64
N LEU A 269 -8.83 -5.64 2.98
CA LEU A 269 -9.28 -4.27 3.22
C LEU A 269 -10.79 -4.15 2.97
N LYS A 270 -11.53 -3.76 4.00
CA LYS A 270 -12.99 -3.59 3.96
C LYS A 270 -13.36 -2.16 3.63
N GLN A 271 -12.71 -1.21 4.30
CA GLN A 271 -12.99 0.22 4.18
C GLN A 271 -11.75 1.04 4.52
N ARG A 272 -11.65 2.23 3.93
CA ARG A 272 -10.80 3.33 4.39
C ARG A 272 -11.63 4.60 4.39
N TRP A 273 -11.31 5.54 5.27
CA TRP A 273 -11.95 6.84 5.29
C TRP A 273 -11.00 7.92 5.77
N ASN A 274 -11.30 9.14 5.36
CA ASN A 274 -10.75 10.37 5.89
C ASN A 274 -11.90 11.37 6.08
N ASP A 275 -11.59 12.63 6.40
CA ASP A 275 -12.60 13.66 6.62
C ASP A 275 -13.47 13.99 5.40
N ARG A 276 -13.03 13.59 4.21
CA ARG A 276 -13.79 13.77 2.96
C ARG A 276 -14.74 12.59 2.69
N GLY A 277 -14.74 11.57 3.54
CA GLY A 277 -15.58 10.38 3.41
C GLY A 277 -14.75 9.14 3.09
N GLU A 278 -15.32 8.24 2.30
CA GLU A 278 -14.67 6.98 1.92
C GLU A 278 -13.41 7.25 1.07
N ASP A 279 -12.27 6.76 1.54
CA ASP A 279 -10.98 6.89 0.86
C ASP A 279 -10.77 5.70 -0.08
N THR A 280 -11.26 5.86 -1.30
CA THR A 280 -11.04 4.87 -2.36
C THR A 280 -9.65 5.09 -2.99
N PHE A 281 -9.12 4.08 -3.69
CA PHE A 281 -7.87 4.25 -4.43
C PHE A 281 -7.95 5.50 -5.31
N PRO A 282 -6.94 6.40 -5.32
CA PRO A 282 -7.01 7.63 -6.07
C PRO A 282 -7.36 7.29 -7.50
N THR A 283 -8.56 7.68 -7.93
CA THR A 283 -8.93 7.62 -9.33
C THR A 283 -7.99 8.57 -10.06
N LEU A 284 -7.69 8.27 -11.34
CA LEU A 284 -7.30 9.37 -12.22
C LEU A 284 -8.39 10.43 -12.06
N ASP A 285 -8.06 11.61 -11.54
CA ASP A 285 -9.00 12.73 -11.47
C ASP A 285 -8.26 14.04 -11.68
N SER A 286 -8.42 14.57 -12.89
CA SER A 286 -7.83 15.82 -13.34
C SER A 286 -8.69 16.42 -14.46
N PRO A 287 -8.46 17.68 -14.86
CA PRO A 287 -9.18 18.29 -15.98
C PRO A 287 -9.02 17.55 -17.32
N PHE A 288 -7.98 16.72 -17.46
CA PHE A 288 -7.63 16.03 -18.70
C PHE A 288 -7.78 14.53 -18.63
N ALA A 289 -7.91 13.94 -17.44
CA ALA A 289 -7.98 12.50 -17.27
C ALA A 289 -8.84 12.13 -16.05
N ARG A 290 -9.76 11.19 -16.23
CA ARG A 290 -10.65 10.68 -15.19
C ARG A 290 -10.73 9.16 -15.25
N GLY A 291 -10.81 8.53 -14.09
CA GLY A 291 -11.01 7.09 -13.91
C GLY A 291 -12.27 6.81 -13.09
N SER A 292 -12.93 5.70 -13.36
CA SER A 292 -14.12 5.25 -12.65
C SER A 292 -14.24 3.73 -12.64
N ARG A 293 -15.06 3.20 -11.75
CA ARG A 293 -15.52 1.79 -11.74
C ARG A 293 -17.04 1.68 -11.85
N THR A 294 -17.75 2.78 -12.10
CA THR A 294 -19.22 2.83 -12.13
C THR A 294 -19.82 2.38 -13.47
N GLY A 295 -18.98 2.20 -14.50
CA GLY A 295 -19.41 1.98 -15.88
C GLY A 295 -19.60 3.27 -16.68
N PHE A 296 -19.23 4.42 -16.12
CA PHE A 296 -19.30 5.71 -16.80
C PHE A 296 -18.14 6.65 -16.42
N VAL A 297 -17.56 7.33 -17.41
CA VAL A 297 -16.54 8.38 -17.24
C VAL A 297 -16.83 9.53 -18.18
N GLU A 298 -16.79 10.78 -17.70
CA GLU A 298 -17.05 11.98 -18.52
C GLU A 298 -15.98 13.04 -18.30
N ILE A 299 -15.47 13.65 -19.38
CA ILE A 299 -14.54 14.78 -19.35
C ILE A 299 -14.96 15.82 -20.40
N GLY A 300 -15.70 16.83 -19.95
CA GLY A 300 -16.23 17.86 -20.85
C GLY A 300 -17.18 17.22 -21.86
N PRO A 301 -17.00 17.40 -23.17
CA PRO A 301 -17.93 16.86 -24.16
C PRO A 301 -17.64 15.41 -24.57
N ALA A 302 -16.71 14.72 -23.89
CA ALA A 302 -16.41 13.32 -24.16
C ALA A 302 -16.89 12.43 -23.01
N ALA A 303 -17.49 11.30 -23.36
CA ALA A 303 -18.05 10.36 -22.41
C ALA A 303 -17.71 8.91 -22.81
N LEU A 304 -17.48 8.07 -21.82
CA LEU A 304 -17.26 6.64 -21.95
C LEU A 304 -18.32 5.91 -21.13
N ALA A 305 -19.10 5.06 -21.76
CA ALA A 305 -19.98 4.09 -21.11
C ALA A 305 -19.43 2.67 -21.32
N CYS A 306 -19.35 1.88 -20.26
CA CYS A 306 -18.79 0.52 -20.30
C CYS A 306 -19.30 -0.36 -19.16
N GLY A 307 -18.79 -1.59 -19.04
CA GLY A 307 -19.03 -2.46 -17.89
C GLY A 307 -18.53 -1.85 -16.56
N LYS A 308 -19.02 -2.38 -15.43
CA LYS A 308 -18.70 -1.91 -14.05
C LYS A 308 -17.35 -2.42 -13.55
N GLN A 309 -16.30 -2.26 -14.36
CA GLN A 309 -14.91 -2.51 -14.00
C GLN A 309 -14.08 -1.24 -14.22
N SER A 310 -12.77 -1.30 -13.97
CA SER A 310 -11.92 -0.11 -14.04
C SER A 310 -11.88 0.45 -15.46
N ALA A 311 -12.24 1.71 -15.62
CA ALA A 311 -12.22 2.43 -16.87
C ALA A 311 -11.63 3.83 -16.66
N TRP A 312 -10.99 4.37 -17.70
CA TRP A 312 -10.48 5.73 -17.67
C TRP A 312 -10.61 6.39 -19.05
N LEU A 313 -10.70 7.71 -19.03
CA LEU A 313 -10.76 8.58 -20.20
C LEU A 313 -9.70 9.67 -20.03
N PHE A 314 -8.95 9.93 -21.09
CA PHE A 314 -8.05 11.06 -21.26
C PHE A 314 -8.57 11.92 -22.42
N ALA A 315 -8.58 13.24 -22.25
CA ALA A 315 -9.10 14.18 -23.22
C ALA A 315 -8.19 15.41 -23.38
N ALA A 316 -7.37 15.40 -24.44
CA ALA A 316 -6.63 16.57 -24.90
C ALA A 316 -7.47 17.35 -25.91
N ARG A 317 -8.52 18.04 -25.42
CA ARG A 317 -9.57 18.68 -26.23
C ARG A 317 -9.05 19.60 -27.34
N LYS A 318 -8.02 20.42 -27.05
CA LYS A 318 -7.41 21.33 -28.04
C LYS A 318 -6.72 20.60 -29.22
N LYS A 319 -6.37 19.33 -29.02
CA LYS A 319 -5.71 18.48 -30.02
C LYS A 319 -6.66 17.48 -30.68
N ARG A 320 -7.97 17.50 -30.34
CA ARG A 320 -8.95 16.50 -30.78
C ARG A 320 -8.46 15.06 -30.55
N TYR A 321 -7.88 14.86 -29.37
CA TYR A 321 -7.23 13.61 -29.01
C TYR A 321 -7.85 13.06 -27.73
N TRP A 322 -8.41 11.86 -27.81
CA TRP A 322 -9.02 11.15 -26.71
C TRP A 322 -8.47 9.74 -26.62
N VAL A 323 -8.22 9.28 -25.40
CA VAL A 323 -7.83 7.90 -25.16
C VAL A 323 -8.71 7.36 -24.07
N VAL A 324 -9.29 6.19 -24.30
CA VAL A 324 -9.97 5.44 -23.25
C VAL A 324 -9.26 4.14 -23.02
N GLY A 325 -9.28 3.69 -21.76
CA GLY A 325 -8.94 2.34 -21.39
C GLY A 325 -10.07 1.71 -20.59
N TYR A 326 -10.36 0.46 -20.88
CA TYR A 326 -11.23 -0.39 -20.07
C TYR A 326 -10.42 -1.61 -19.66
N HIS A 327 -10.50 -1.99 -18.38
CA HIS A 327 -9.77 -3.13 -17.82
C HIS A 327 -10.76 -4.21 -17.36
N GLY A 328 -11.57 -4.67 -18.31
CA GLY A 328 -12.53 -5.73 -18.05
C GLY A 328 -11.93 -7.12 -18.19
N THR A 329 -12.27 -8.01 -17.25
CA THR A 329 -11.90 -9.44 -17.32
C THR A 329 -12.79 -10.21 -18.30
N THR A 330 -13.98 -9.68 -18.60
CA THR A 330 -14.92 -10.23 -19.58
C THR A 330 -15.35 -9.15 -20.57
N PRO A 331 -15.64 -9.50 -21.85
CA PRO A 331 -16.11 -8.53 -22.82
C PRO A 331 -17.49 -7.98 -22.46
N GLU A 332 -17.58 -6.67 -22.25
CA GLU A 332 -18.82 -5.93 -21.96
C GLU A 332 -19.07 -4.86 -23.03
N PRO A 333 -20.33 -4.43 -23.27
CA PRO A 333 -20.62 -3.33 -24.19
C PRO A 333 -19.84 -2.06 -23.82
N LEU A 334 -19.29 -1.37 -24.82
CA LEU A 334 -18.54 -0.14 -24.64
C LEU A 334 -18.96 0.89 -25.70
N ARG A 335 -19.15 2.14 -25.25
CA ARG A 335 -19.41 3.29 -26.11
C ARG A 335 -18.54 4.47 -25.71
N LEU A 336 -17.74 4.98 -26.65
CA LEU A 336 -17.00 6.24 -26.52
C LEU A 336 -17.71 7.29 -27.36
N GLU A 337 -18.17 8.37 -26.74
CA GLU A 337 -18.68 9.57 -27.39
C GLU A 337 -17.65 10.69 -27.29
N VAL A 338 -17.39 11.37 -28.40
CA VAL A 338 -16.56 12.57 -28.50
C VAL A 338 -17.32 13.64 -29.31
N PRO A 339 -16.91 14.93 -29.32
CA PRO A 339 -17.62 15.98 -30.06
C PRO A 339 -17.85 15.68 -31.54
N ASP A 340 -16.90 14.98 -32.15
CA ASP A 340 -16.86 14.76 -33.60
C ASP A 340 -17.49 13.41 -34.00
N GLY A 341 -17.92 12.57 -33.04
CA GLY A 341 -18.50 11.26 -33.35
C GLY A 341 -18.50 10.27 -32.18
N ASP A 342 -18.74 9.00 -32.48
CA ASP A 342 -18.76 7.94 -31.47
C ASP A 342 -18.25 6.59 -31.99
N VAL A 343 -17.81 5.75 -31.04
CA VAL A 343 -17.38 4.37 -31.25
C VAL A 343 -18.21 3.46 -30.35
N GLU A 344 -18.97 2.55 -30.93
CA GLU A 344 -19.75 1.53 -30.23
C GLU A 344 -19.22 0.12 -30.51
N ILE A 345 -19.04 -0.67 -29.43
CA ILE A 345 -18.55 -2.04 -29.50
C ILE A 345 -19.43 -2.93 -28.62
N LYS A 346 -19.94 -4.04 -29.18
CA LYS A 346 -20.88 -4.93 -28.47
C LYS A 346 -20.24 -5.69 -27.30
N GLY A 347 -18.95 -5.97 -27.37
CA GLY A 347 -18.19 -6.52 -26.27
C GLY A 347 -16.72 -6.15 -26.37
N PHE A 348 -16.18 -5.54 -25.33
CA PHE A 348 -14.81 -5.07 -25.24
C PHE A 348 -14.24 -5.54 -23.90
N ALA A 349 -13.14 -6.29 -23.92
CA ALA A 349 -12.42 -6.71 -22.71
C ALA A 349 -11.32 -5.68 -22.36
N ALA A 350 -10.29 -6.09 -21.62
CA ALA A 350 -9.14 -5.23 -21.32
C ALA A 350 -8.50 -4.65 -22.60
N GLY A 351 -8.39 -3.34 -22.71
CA GLY A 351 -7.88 -2.68 -23.92
C GLY A 351 -8.01 -1.16 -23.92
N THR A 352 -7.61 -0.54 -25.02
CA THR A 352 -7.66 0.90 -25.26
C THR A 352 -8.29 1.25 -26.62
N ILE A 353 -8.94 2.41 -26.66
CA ILE A 353 -9.37 3.06 -27.90
C ILE A 353 -8.74 4.45 -27.93
N ILE A 354 -8.05 4.77 -29.01
CA ILE A 354 -7.45 6.08 -29.28
C ILE A 354 -8.25 6.72 -30.40
N TRP A 355 -8.73 7.94 -30.17
CA TRP A 355 -9.28 8.82 -31.19
C TRP A 355 -8.33 10.00 -31.36
N ASP A 356 -7.70 10.11 -32.53
CA ASP A 356 -6.76 11.17 -32.89
C ASP A 356 -7.23 11.89 -34.15
N ASP A 357 -7.91 13.02 -33.97
CA ASP A 357 -8.44 13.86 -35.06
C ASP A 357 -9.21 13.06 -36.12
N GLY A 358 -10.11 12.19 -35.67
CA GLY A 358 -10.95 11.34 -36.52
C GLY A 358 -10.32 9.99 -36.89
N LYS A 359 -9.06 9.74 -36.57
CA LYS A 359 -8.42 8.43 -36.73
C LYS A 359 -8.59 7.59 -35.47
N ILE A 360 -9.06 6.37 -35.64
CA ILE A 360 -9.41 5.48 -34.53
C ILE A 360 -8.50 4.26 -34.54
N THR A 361 -7.86 4.02 -33.40
CA THR A 361 -7.05 2.82 -33.15
C THR A 361 -7.61 2.08 -31.96
N ILE A 362 -7.80 0.77 -32.11
CA ILE A 362 -8.37 -0.10 -31.09
C ILE A 362 -7.38 -1.23 -30.81
N GLU A 363 -7.01 -1.40 -29.54
CA GLU A 363 -6.19 -2.51 -29.07
C GLU A 363 -6.88 -3.16 -27.88
N ALA A 364 -7.16 -4.46 -27.94
CA ALA A 364 -7.83 -5.14 -26.84
C ALA A 364 -7.48 -6.62 -26.76
N ALA A 365 -7.58 -7.19 -25.56
CA ALA A 365 -7.48 -8.63 -25.37
C ALA A 365 -8.54 -9.38 -26.19
N GLN A 366 -9.78 -8.87 -26.19
CA GLN A 366 -10.89 -9.46 -26.92
C GLN A 366 -11.92 -8.40 -27.35
N VAL A 367 -12.45 -8.55 -28.57
CA VAL A 367 -13.54 -7.73 -29.12
C VAL A 367 -14.63 -8.64 -29.70
N LYS A 368 -15.88 -8.40 -29.32
CA LYS A 368 -17.06 -9.09 -29.87
C LYS A 368 -17.86 -8.15 -30.76
N GLY A 369 -18.11 -8.59 -31.98
CA GLY A 369 -18.80 -7.80 -33.01
C GLY A 369 -17.86 -6.81 -33.72
N LYS A 370 -18.35 -6.22 -34.81
CA LYS A 370 -17.62 -5.16 -35.52
C LYS A 370 -17.84 -3.82 -34.82
N PRO A 371 -16.79 -3.02 -34.58
CA PRO A 371 -16.94 -1.65 -34.11
C PRO A 371 -17.85 -0.85 -35.05
N GLN A 372 -18.80 -0.13 -34.48
CA GLN A 372 -19.61 0.85 -35.20
C GLN A 372 -19.04 2.22 -34.92
N ILE A 373 -18.70 2.96 -35.97
CA ILE A 373 -17.98 4.23 -35.86
C ILE A 373 -18.74 5.28 -36.65
N GLN A 374 -19.01 6.42 -36.02
CA GLN A 374 -19.53 7.61 -36.68
C GLN A 374 -18.52 8.74 -36.50
N GLY A 375 -18.31 9.56 -37.53
CA GLY A 375 -17.47 10.76 -37.45
C GLY A 375 -15.95 10.52 -37.49
N GLY A 376 -15.50 9.28 -37.63
CA GLY A 376 -14.10 8.92 -37.77
C GLY A 376 -13.85 7.69 -38.65
N GLU A 377 -12.58 7.34 -38.82
CA GLU A 377 -12.09 6.23 -39.63
C GLU A 377 -11.28 5.25 -38.76
N LEU A 378 -11.61 3.97 -38.83
CA LEU A 378 -10.83 2.91 -38.18
C LEU A 378 -9.51 2.71 -38.92
N VAL A 379 -8.40 3.06 -38.29
CA VAL A 379 -7.04 2.88 -38.81
C VAL A 379 -6.49 1.51 -38.45
N SER A 380 -6.74 1.05 -37.22
CA SER A 380 -6.27 -0.26 -36.76
C SER A 380 -7.16 -0.87 -35.69
N LEU A 381 -7.27 -2.19 -35.74
CA LEU A 381 -7.91 -3.03 -34.71
C LEU A 381 -7.00 -4.22 -34.46
N VAL A 382 -6.38 -4.27 -33.29
CA VAL A 382 -5.51 -5.37 -32.86
C VAL A 382 -6.19 -6.11 -31.71
N THR A 383 -6.32 -7.43 -31.85
CA THR A 383 -6.90 -8.28 -30.80
C THR A 383 -5.93 -9.38 -30.36
N GLY A 384 -5.97 -9.72 -29.07
CA GLY A 384 -5.14 -10.79 -28.49
C GLY A 384 -5.37 -12.18 -29.09
N GLU A 385 -6.50 -12.41 -29.78
CA GLU A 385 -6.78 -13.66 -30.50
C GLU A 385 -5.96 -13.81 -31.81
N GLN A 386 -5.34 -12.75 -32.34
CA GLN A 386 -4.63 -12.77 -33.63
C GLN A 386 -3.11 -13.01 -33.54
N ALA A 387 -2.51 -13.05 -32.33
CA ALA A 387 -1.06 -13.23 -32.18
C ALA A 387 -0.59 -14.70 -32.24
N GLY A 388 -1.46 -15.63 -32.64
CA GLY A 388 -1.28 -17.06 -32.48
C GLY A 388 -1.30 -17.91 -33.75
N THR A 389 -1.01 -17.37 -34.94
CA THR A 389 -0.77 -18.19 -36.14
C THR A 389 0.09 -17.43 -37.13
N ASP A 390 1.41 -17.63 -37.06
CA ASP A 390 2.28 -17.70 -38.25
C ASP A 390 3.69 -18.12 -37.81
N THR A 391 3.93 -19.43 -37.84
CA THR A 391 5.27 -19.99 -37.98
C THR A 391 5.15 -21.07 -39.05
N PRO A 392 5.61 -20.82 -40.29
CA PRO A 392 5.69 -21.87 -41.30
C PRO A 392 6.97 -22.68 -41.09
N GLY A 393 6.82 -24.01 -40.97
CA GLY A 393 7.81 -25.03 -41.34
C GLY A 393 9.01 -25.20 -40.43
#